data_AF-A0AAV3FK13-F1
#
_entry.id   AF-A0AAV3FK13-F1
#
_cell.length_a   1.000
_cell.length_b   1.000
_cell.length_c   1.000
_cell.angle_alpha   90.00
_cell.angle_beta   90.00
_cell.angle_gamma   90.00
#
_symmetry.space_group_name_H-M   'P 1'
#
loop_
_entity.id
_entity.type
_entity.pdbx_description
1 polymer ?
#
loop_
_entity_poly.entity_id
_entity_poly.type
_entity_poly.pdbx_seq_one_letter_code
_entity_poly.pdbx_strand_id
1 'polypeptide(L)'
;MTYEQLELNGCYAMLCEALRAWYRIQHDHIREIAAKTLKDVYGYEFHLNGGGCSWRHPETDHEWAVNGMRALGLPADKFEENALVLARLLDGQAKDYEIASGRTVETMRSVYGSDSERFGVVEQFHNAFRRIATDWDRTLNRSVMDKNLERLLPLAAHAVREHREGRTPDLRPMLGLCRRNLDCD
;
A
#
# COMPACT_ATOMS: atom_id res chain seq x y z
N MET A 1 -12.79 12.36 -11.53
CA MET A 1 -11.92 12.41 -10.34
C MET A 1 -11.15 13.73 -10.36
N THR A 2 -10.96 14.42 -9.23
CA THR A 2 -10.14 15.64 -9.16
C THR A 2 -8.65 15.28 -9.19
N TYR A 3 -7.77 16.25 -9.50
CA TYR A 3 -6.32 16.04 -9.45
C TYR A 3 -5.84 15.58 -8.06
N GLU A 4 -6.41 16.16 -7.00
CA GLU A 4 -6.11 15.78 -5.61
C GLU A 4 -6.51 14.33 -5.31
N GLN A 5 -7.67 13.89 -5.79
CA GLN A 5 -8.11 12.50 -5.65
C GLN A 5 -7.20 11.53 -6.42
N LEU A 6 -6.71 11.93 -7.59
CA LEU A 6 -5.74 11.16 -8.37
C LEU A 6 -4.40 11.02 -7.63
N GLU A 7 -3.86 12.10 -7.06
CA GLU A 7 -2.62 12.03 -6.27
C GLU A 7 -2.78 11.20 -4.99
N LEU A 8 -3.97 11.26 -4.37
CA LEU A 8 -4.29 10.43 -3.22
C LEU A 8 -4.36 8.93 -3.60
N ASN A 9 -4.93 8.60 -4.76
CA ASN A 9 -4.90 7.24 -5.30
C ASN A 9 -3.46 6.77 -5.55
N GLY A 10 -2.65 7.62 -6.19
CA GLY A 10 -1.21 7.38 -6.36
C GLY A 10 -0.46 7.22 -5.02
N CYS A 11 -0.91 7.89 -3.96
CA CYS A 11 -0.36 7.72 -2.61
C CYS A 11 -0.65 6.30 -2.08
N TYR A 12 -1.91 5.84 -2.12
CA TYR A 12 -2.26 4.49 -1.65
C TYR A 12 -1.60 3.38 -2.45
N ALA A 13 -1.44 3.55 -3.77
CA ALA A 13 -0.69 2.61 -4.59
C ALA A 13 0.75 2.44 -4.09
N MET A 14 1.41 3.53 -3.68
CA MET A 14 2.76 3.49 -3.14
C MET A 14 2.81 2.98 -1.69
N LEU A 15 1.78 3.23 -0.88
CA LEU A 15 1.64 2.58 0.44
C LEU A 15 1.52 1.06 0.29
N CYS A 16 0.78 0.58 -0.71
CA CYS A 16 0.71 -0.84 -1.04
C CYS A 16 2.06 -1.41 -1.49
N GLU A 17 2.85 -0.68 -2.28
CA GLU A 17 4.21 -1.12 -2.63
C GLU A 17 5.15 -1.16 -1.41
N ALA A 18 5.00 -0.22 -0.46
CA ALA A 18 5.75 -0.26 0.80
C ALA A 18 5.42 -1.52 1.61
N LEU A 19 4.12 -1.82 1.78
CA LEU A 19 3.65 -3.03 2.44
C LEU A 19 4.16 -4.30 1.73
N ARG A 20 4.07 -4.36 0.40
CA ARG A 20 4.61 -5.47 -0.40
C ARG A 20 6.10 -5.68 -0.16
N ALA A 21 6.89 -4.61 -0.21
CA ALA A 21 8.33 -4.69 0.03
C ALA A 21 8.63 -5.21 1.45
N TRP A 22 7.87 -4.75 2.44
CA TRP A 22 7.98 -5.27 3.80
C TRP A 22 7.63 -6.76 3.90
N TYR A 23 6.49 -7.19 3.36
CA TYR A 23 6.07 -8.59 3.43
C TYR A 23 7.01 -9.54 2.69
N ARG A 24 7.69 -9.07 1.62
CA ARG A 24 8.77 -9.84 0.98
C ARG A 24 9.91 -10.14 1.95
N ILE A 25 10.34 -9.15 2.74
CA ILE A 25 11.38 -9.33 3.77
C ILE A 25 10.94 -10.35 4.81
N GLN A 26 9.65 -10.35 5.17
CA GLN A 26 9.09 -11.30 6.13
C GLN A 26 8.86 -12.70 5.55
N HIS A 27 9.09 -12.89 4.24
CA HIS A 27 8.66 -14.08 3.50
C HIS A 27 7.16 -14.40 3.63
N ASP A 28 6.33 -13.37 3.89
CA ASP A 28 4.87 -13.50 3.92
C ASP A 28 4.32 -13.34 2.50
N HIS A 29 4.37 -14.43 1.72
CA HIS A 29 3.97 -14.41 0.32
C HIS A 29 2.49 -14.08 0.11
N ILE A 30 1.61 -14.46 1.05
CA ILE A 30 0.18 -14.15 0.94
C ILE A 30 -0.02 -12.64 1.02
N ARG A 31 0.56 -11.98 2.04
CA ARG A 31 0.43 -10.52 2.18
C ARG A 31 1.25 -9.76 1.16
N GLU A 32 2.38 -10.30 0.71
CA GLU A 32 3.15 -9.74 -0.41
C GLU A 32 2.31 -9.66 -1.69
N ILE A 33 1.67 -10.77 -2.08
CA ILE A 33 0.82 -10.81 -3.27
C ILE A 33 -0.41 -9.92 -3.06
N ALA A 34 -1.05 -9.95 -1.89
CA ALA A 34 -2.20 -9.08 -1.59
C ALA A 34 -1.86 -7.59 -1.73
N ALA A 35 -0.71 -7.16 -1.21
CA ALA A 35 -0.25 -5.78 -1.34
C ALA A 35 0.11 -5.42 -2.79
N LYS A 36 0.73 -6.35 -3.56
CA LYS A 36 0.94 -6.14 -5.00
C LYS A 36 -0.39 -5.97 -5.74
N THR A 37 -1.36 -6.81 -5.45
CA THR A 37 -2.67 -6.79 -6.09
C THR A 37 -3.41 -5.49 -5.81
N LEU A 38 -3.41 -5.00 -4.56
CA LEU A 38 -4.02 -3.71 -4.25
C LEU A 38 -3.33 -2.52 -4.92
N LYS A 39 -2.00 -2.55 -5.06
CA LYS A 39 -1.31 -1.56 -5.87
C LYS A 39 -1.81 -1.56 -7.31
N ASP A 40 -2.01 -2.74 -7.90
CA ASP A 40 -2.52 -2.85 -9.27
C ASP A 40 -3.98 -2.38 -9.38
N VAL A 41 -4.82 -2.64 -8.37
CA VAL A 41 -6.19 -2.09 -8.28
C VAL A 41 -6.15 -0.56 -8.29
N TYR A 42 -5.35 0.06 -7.41
CA TYR A 42 -5.19 1.51 -7.37
C TYR A 42 -4.59 2.06 -8.68
N GLY A 43 -3.63 1.34 -9.28
CA GLY A 43 -3.06 1.67 -10.58
C GLY A 43 -4.11 1.66 -11.70
N TYR A 44 -4.95 0.63 -11.74
CA TYR A 44 -6.07 0.52 -12.66
C TYR A 44 -7.02 1.71 -12.50
N GLU A 45 -7.49 1.97 -11.28
CA GLU A 45 -8.39 3.08 -11.00
C GLU A 45 -7.78 4.44 -11.39
N PHE A 46 -6.48 4.62 -11.13
CA PHE A 46 -5.76 5.84 -11.46
C PHE A 46 -5.68 6.05 -12.98
N HIS A 47 -5.26 5.04 -13.76
CA HIS A 47 -5.18 5.16 -15.22
C HIS A 47 -6.56 5.22 -15.88
N LEU A 48 -7.56 4.50 -15.35
CA LEU A 48 -8.95 4.58 -15.83
C LEU A 48 -9.50 6.01 -15.75
N ASN A 49 -9.08 6.77 -14.74
CA ASN A 49 -9.47 8.17 -14.54
C ASN A 49 -8.54 9.18 -15.24
N GLY A 50 -7.67 8.72 -16.15
CA GLY A 50 -6.78 9.58 -16.95
C GLY A 50 -5.52 10.06 -16.23
N GLY A 51 -5.21 9.51 -15.05
CA GLY A 51 -3.93 9.73 -14.38
C GLY A 51 -2.80 8.91 -15.03
N GLY A 52 -1.54 9.34 -14.85
CA GLY A 52 -0.37 8.52 -15.17
C GLY A 52 0.20 8.69 -16.58
N CYS A 53 0.96 7.69 -17.03
CA CYS A 53 1.63 7.70 -18.32
C CYS A 53 0.65 7.32 -19.42
N SER A 54 0.57 8.10 -20.51
CA SER A 54 -0.32 7.81 -21.65
C SER A 54 -0.02 6.50 -22.36
N TRP A 55 1.17 5.91 -22.17
CA TRP A 55 1.55 4.60 -22.71
C TRP A 55 1.13 3.43 -21.82
N ARG A 56 0.59 3.68 -20.63
CA ARG A 56 0.12 2.64 -19.72
C ARG A 56 -1.40 2.51 -19.82
N HIS A 57 -1.85 1.35 -20.27
CA HIS A 57 -3.25 1.05 -20.50
C HIS A 57 -3.94 0.55 -19.23
N PRO A 58 -5.12 1.07 -18.85
CA PRO A 58 -5.87 0.61 -17.67
C PRO A 58 -6.13 -0.90 -17.69
N GLU A 59 -6.37 -1.46 -18.87
CA GLU A 59 -6.65 -2.88 -19.07
C GLU A 59 -5.48 -3.76 -18.59
N THR A 60 -4.24 -3.30 -18.75
CA THR A 60 -3.05 -4.00 -18.28
C THR A 60 -3.02 -4.10 -16.76
N ASP A 61 -3.34 -2.99 -16.06
CA ASP A 61 -3.38 -2.97 -14.61
C ASP A 61 -4.54 -3.80 -14.05
N HIS A 62 -5.69 -3.74 -14.70
CA HIS A 62 -6.84 -4.57 -14.37
C HIS A 62 -6.50 -6.07 -14.51
N GLU A 63 -5.84 -6.46 -15.61
CA GLU A 63 -5.39 -7.84 -15.81
C GLU A 63 -4.42 -8.30 -14.71
N TRP A 64 -3.46 -7.46 -14.34
CA TRP A 64 -2.51 -7.78 -13.26
C TRP A 64 -3.21 -7.93 -11.91
N ALA A 65 -4.14 -7.04 -11.57
CA ALA A 65 -4.93 -7.13 -10.36
C ALA A 65 -5.76 -8.42 -10.32
N VAL A 66 -6.48 -8.74 -11.40
CA VAL A 66 -7.28 -9.97 -11.50
C VAL A 66 -6.39 -11.22 -11.38
N ASN A 67 -5.21 -11.24 -12.01
CA ASN A 67 -4.29 -12.36 -11.91
C ASN A 67 -3.73 -12.53 -10.49
N GLY A 68 -3.48 -11.43 -9.79
CA GLY A 68 -3.11 -11.45 -8.36
C GLY A 68 -4.22 -12.02 -7.47
N MET A 69 -5.49 -11.62 -7.70
CA MET A 69 -6.64 -12.18 -7.00
C MET A 69 -6.75 -13.71 -7.23
N ARG A 70 -6.59 -14.16 -8.47
CA ARG A 70 -6.58 -15.61 -8.80
C ARG A 70 -5.45 -16.35 -8.09
N ALA A 71 -4.24 -15.80 -8.07
CA ALA A 71 -3.10 -16.40 -7.38
C ALA A 71 -3.37 -16.59 -5.88
N LEU A 72 -4.14 -15.69 -5.29
CA LEU A 72 -4.60 -15.73 -3.90
C LEU A 72 -5.81 -16.65 -3.67
N GLY A 73 -6.33 -17.29 -4.70
CA GLY A 73 -7.50 -18.18 -4.62
C GLY A 73 -8.83 -17.44 -4.57
N LEU A 74 -8.86 -16.15 -4.92
CA LEU A 74 -10.07 -15.34 -4.93
C LEU A 74 -10.79 -15.42 -6.30
N PRO A 75 -12.13 -15.37 -6.30
CA PRO A 75 -12.93 -15.44 -7.53
C PRO A 75 -12.81 -14.14 -8.34
N ALA A 76 -12.42 -14.23 -9.61
CA ALA A 76 -12.07 -13.08 -10.45
C ALA A 76 -13.25 -12.15 -10.78
N ASP A 77 -14.48 -12.64 -10.69
CA ASP A 77 -15.72 -11.89 -10.94
C ASP A 77 -16.13 -10.97 -9.78
N LYS A 78 -15.43 -11.05 -8.64
CA LYS A 78 -15.68 -10.23 -7.43
C LYS A 78 -14.60 -9.18 -7.21
N PHE A 79 -14.22 -8.46 -8.25
CA PHE A 79 -13.05 -7.56 -8.23
C PHE A 79 -13.08 -6.54 -7.07
N GLU A 80 -14.20 -5.83 -6.91
CA GLU A 80 -14.33 -4.78 -5.89
C GLU A 80 -14.39 -5.36 -4.47
N GLU A 81 -15.12 -6.47 -4.28
CA GLU A 81 -15.18 -7.15 -2.99
C GLU A 81 -13.83 -7.72 -2.60
N ASN A 82 -13.10 -8.30 -3.57
CA ASN A 82 -11.77 -8.82 -3.34
C ASN A 82 -10.80 -7.71 -2.93
N ALA A 83 -10.86 -6.53 -3.55
CA ALA A 83 -10.03 -5.39 -3.13
C ALA A 83 -10.28 -5.03 -1.66
N LEU A 84 -11.54 -5.06 -1.20
CA LEU A 84 -11.84 -4.85 0.22
C LEU A 84 -11.29 -5.98 1.11
N VAL A 85 -11.48 -7.25 0.72
CA VAL A 85 -10.96 -8.42 1.43
C VAL A 85 -9.43 -8.35 1.58
N LEU A 86 -8.72 -7.99 0.52
CA LEU A 86 -7.26 -7.85 0.53
C LEU A 86 -6.82 -6.70 1.44
N ALA A 87 -7.52 -5.56 1.44
CA ALA A 87 -7.17 -4.44 2.30
C ALA A 87 -7.34 -4.79 3.79
N ARG A 88 -8.41 -5.52 4.14
CA ARG A 88 -8.62 -6.06 5.49
C ARG A 88 -7.55 -7.07 5.88
N LEU A 89 -7.14 -7.95 4.97
CA LEU A 89 -6.05 -8.90 5.20
C LEU A 89 -4.73 -8.20 5.56
N LEU A 90 -4.39 -7.11 4.86
CA LEU A 90 -3.18 -6.33 5.16
C LEU A 90 -3.28 -5.62 6.52
N ASP A 91 -4.48 -5.22 6.93
CA ASP A 91 -4.78 -4.63 8.25
C ASP A 91 -5.07 -5.68 9.34
N GLY A 92 -4.54 -6.91 9.16
CA GLY A 92 -4.60 -7.99 10.15
C GLY A 92 -5.94 -8.75 10.25
N GLN A 93 -6.96 -8.35 9.49
CA GLN A 93 -8.28 -8.99 9.48
C GLN A 93 -8.33 -10.12 8.44
N ALA A 94 -7.68 -11.24 8.75
CA ALA A 94 -7.55 -12.36 7.81
C ALA A 94 -8.87 -13.10 7.53
N LYS A 95 -9.85 -13.03 8.43
CA LYS A 95 -11.02 -13.93 8.40
C LYS A 95 -11.82 -13.86 7.09
N ASP A 96 -12.00 -12.66 6.55
CA ASP A 96 -12.73 -12.46 5.29
C ASP A 96 -11.98 -13.11 4.11
N TYR A 97 -10.65 -13.01 4.11
CA TYR A 97 -9.81 -13.67 3.11
C TYR A 97 -9.89 -15.19 3.23
N GLU A 98 -9.83 -15.72 4.44
CA GLU A 98 -9.90 -17.18 4.64
C GLU A 98 -11.25 -17.74 4.18
N ILE A 99 -12.35 -17.03 4.44
CA ILE A 99 -13.69 -17.39 3.95
C ILE A 99 -13.74 -17.32 2.42
N ALA A 100 -13.24 -16.24 1.82
CA ALA A 100 -13.34 -16.03 0.38
C ALA A 100 -12.42 -16.95 -0.44
N SER A 101 -11.25 -17.30 0.08
CA SER A 101 -10.23 -18.10 -0.62
C SER A 101 -10.22 -19.58 -0.22
N GLY A 102 -10.79 -19.93 0.94
CA GLY A 102 -10.65 -21.26 1.54
C GLY A 102 -9.25 -21.57 2.06
N ARG A 103 -8.34 -20.58 2.13
CA ARG A 103 -6.95 -20.74 2.60
C ARG A 103 -6.80 -20.18 4.01
N THR A 104 -5.98 -20.80 4.84
CA THR A 104 -5.61 -20.27 6.16
C THR A 104 -4.42 -19.33 6.04
N VAL A 105 -4.41 -18.24 6.81
CA VAL A 105 -3.29 -17.30 6.85
C VAL A 105 -2.45 -17.59 8.08
N GLU A 106 -1.21 -18.04 7.86
CA GLU A 106 -0.28 -18.28 8.96
C GLU A 106 0.19 -16.96 9.60
N THR A 107 0.41 -17.01 10.90
CA THR A 107 1.07 -15.91 11.62
C THR A 107 2.58 -16.08 11.45
N MET A 108 3.18 -15.31 10.55
CA MET A 108 4.61 -15.36 10.32
C MET A 108 5.39 -14.69 11.46
N ARG A 109 6.57 -15.24 11.77
CA ARG A 109 7.53 -14.60 12.66
C ARG A 109 8.12 -13.38 11.96
N SER A 110 8.26 -12.29 12.70
CA SER A 110 8.92 -11.10 12.15
C SER A 110 10.41 -11.39 11.94
N VAL A 111 10.87 -11.20 10.72
CA VAL A 111 12.28 -11.21 10.33
C VAL A 111 12.70 -9.76 10.09
N TYR A 112 13.81 -9.33 10.71
CA TYR A 112 14.38 -8.04 10.36
C TYR A 112 15.18 -8.18 9.07
N GLY A 113 14.80 -7.42 8.04
CA GLY A 113 15.58 -7.32 6.81
C GLY A 113 16.89 -6.57 7.03
N SER A 114 17.79 -6.72 6.07
CA SER A 114 19.01 -5.91 5.97
C SER A 114 18.69 -4.42 5.80
N ASP A 115 19.66 -3.56 6.10
CA ASP A 115 19.52 -2.10 5.93
C ASP A 115 19.12 -1.72 4.49
N SER A 116 19.65 -2.43 3.48
CA SER A 116 19.30 -2.18 2.08
C SER A 116 17.85 -2.55 1.75
N GLU A 117 17.35 -3.65 2.32
CA GLU A 117 15.95 -4.06 2.11
C GLU A 117 14.99 -3.09 2.79
N ARG A 118 15.31 -2.68 4.03
CA ARG A 118 14.55 -1.68 4.77
C ARG A 118 14.53 -0.33 4.05
N PHE A 119 15.67 0.10 3.53
CA PHE A 119 15.77 1.30 2.70
C PHE A 119 14.83 1.23 1.50
N GLY A 120 14.72 0.07 0.85
CA GLY A 120 13.76 -0.17 -0.23
C GLY A 120 12.30 0.09 0.17
N VAL A 121 11.90 -0.27 1.40
CA VAL A 121 10.57 0.02 1.96
C VAL A 121 10.39 1.51 2.23
N VAL A 122 11.40 2.14 2.83
CA VAL A 122 11.41 3.58 3.13
C VAL A 122 11.26 4.42 1.86
N GLU A 123 11.91 4.04 0.77
CA GLU A 123 11.75 4.74 -0.51
C GLU A 123 10.31 4.69 -1.03
N GLN A 124 9.55 3.60 -0.77
CA GLN A 124 8.15 3.54 -1.19
C GLN A 124 7.28 4.48 -0.36
N PHE A 125 7.50 4.56 0.96
CA PHE A 125 6.84 5.55 1.80
C PHE A 125 7.18 6.99 1.37
N HIS A 126 8.46 7.26 1.06
CA HIS A 126 8.88 8.57 0.57
C HIS A 126 8.15 8.92 -0.74
N ASN A 127 8.08 7.96 -1.67
CA ASN A 127 7.37 8.11 -2.94
C ASN A 127 5.85 8.28 -2.77
N ALA A 128 5.25 7.69 -1.73
CA ALA A 128 3.85 7.90 -1.39
C ALA A 128 3.62 9.33 -0.91
N PHE A 129 4.40 9.79 0.07
CA PHE A 129 4.15 11.06 0.73
C PHE A 129 4.57 12.29 -0.07
N ARG A 130 5.55 12.17 -0.98
CA ARG A 130 5.90 13.28 -1.89
C ARG A 130 4.76 13.70 -2.81
N ARG A 131 3.78 12.83 -3.05
CA ARG A 131 2.59 13.14 -3.87
C ARG A 131 1.64 14.11 -3.18
N ILE A 132 1.63 14.13 -1.85
CA ILE A 132 0.66 14.89 -1.04
C ILE A 132 1.31 15.97 -0.16
N ALA A 133 2.64 16.09 -0.20
CA ALA A 133 3.39 17.08 0.56
C ALA A 133 3.97 18.16 -0.37
N THR A 134 3.61 19.43 -0.14
CA THR A 134 3.95 20.58 -0.98
C THR A 134 5.44 20.96 -0.98
N ASP A 135 6.21 20.57 0.06
CA ASP A 135 7.66 20.80 0.18
C ASP A 135 8.36 19.53 0.69
N TRP A 136 8.16 18.44 -0.04
CA TRP A 136 8.56 17.09 0.38
C TRP A 136 10.07 16.93 0.58
N ASP A 137 10.91 17.65 -0.17
CA ASP A 137 12.38 17.61 -0.03
C ASP A 137 12.84 18.08 1.36
N ARG A 138 12.20 19.12 1.90
CA ARG A 138 12.50 19.63 3.24
C ARG A 138 11.77 18.86 4.33
N THR A 139 10.56 18.38 4.01
CA THR A 139 9.64 17.78 4.97
C THR A 139 9.98 16.32 5.26
N LEU A 140 10.27 15.50 4.24
CA LEU A 140 10.45 14.06 4.38
C LEU A 140 11.92 13.72 4.65
N ASN A 141 12.16 12.87 5.64
CA ASN A 141 13.51 12.39 5.94
C ASN A 141 13.54 10.86 6.03
N ARG A 142 14.25 10.25 5.09
CA ARG A 142 14.42 8.79 4.98
C ARG A 142 14.98 8.15 6.25
N SER A 143 15.92 8.80 6.95
CA SER A 143 16.47 8.27 8.21
C SER A 143 15.43 8.29 9.34
N VAL A 144 14.60 9.33 9.43
CA VAL A 144 13.49 9.39 10.41
C VAL A 144 12.41 8.36 10.05
N MET A 145 12.12 8.20 8.77
CA MET A 145 11.17 7.20 8.27
C MET A 145 11.63 5.78 8.60
N ASP A 146 12.91 5.46 8.38
CA ASP A 146 13.49 4.17 8.75
C ASP A 146 13.36 3.88 10.25
N LYS A 147 13.69 4.86 11.10
CA LYS A 147 13.51 4.75 12.57
C LYS A 147 12.06 4.53 12.99
N ASN A 148 11.09 5.00 12.21
CA ASN A 148 9.67 4.86 12.48
C ASN A 148 9.00 3.77 11.62
N LEU A 149 9.75 2.95 10.89
CA LEU A 149 9.21 2.06 9.87
C LEU A 149 8.14 1.11 10.43
N GLU A 150 8.39 0.49 11.58
CA GLU A 150 7.45 -0.41 12.27
C GLU A 150 6.16 0.28 12.72
N ARG A 151 6.19 1.60 12.94
CA ARG A 151 5.00 2.40 13.26
C ARG A 151 4.25 2.82 12.00
N LEU A 152 4.98 3.07 10.90
CA LEU A 152 4.39 3.44 9.61
C LEU A 152 3.61 2.30 8.96
N LEU A 153 4.12 1.06 9.05
CA LEU A 153 3.51 -0.12 8.42
C LEU A 153 2.04 -0.38 8.83
N PRO A 154 1.69 -0.50 10.12
CA PRO A 154 0.29 -0.72 10.52
C PRO A 154 -0.60 0.48 10.17
N LEU A 155 -0.08 1.71 10.25
CA LEU A 155 -0.83 2.89 9.83
C LEU A 155 -1.12 2.89 8.32
N ALA A 156 -0.18 2.40 7.51
CA ALA A 156 -0.34 2.29 6.06
C ALA A 156 -1.42 1.27 5.70
N ALA A 157 -1.37 0.09 6.33
CA ALA A 157 -2.36 -0.96 6.14
C ALA A 157 -3.76 -0.47 6.55
N HIS A 158 -3.84 0.19 7.71
CA HIS A 158 -5.08 0.79 8.20
C HIS A 158 -5.63 1.84 7.22
N ALA A 159 -4.81 2.78 6.76
CA ALA A 159 -5.24 3.81 5.81
C ALA A 159 -5.76 3.24 4.49
N VAL A 160 -5.10 2.21 3.95
CA VAL A 160 -5.56 1.49 2.75
C VAL A 160 -6.92 0.83 3.00
N ARG A 161 -7.12 0.17 4.15
CA ARG A 161 -8.42 -0.41 4.52
C ARG A 161 -9.51 0.65 4.65
N GLU A 162 -9.27 1.70 5.41
CA GLU A 162 -10.23 2.80 5.60
C GLU A 162 -10.69 3.37 4.24
N HIS A 163 -9.74 3.61 3.34
CA HIS A 163 -10.04 4.08 2.00
C HIS A 163 -10.88 3.08 1.20
N ARG A 164 -10.52 1.79 1.21
CA ARG A 164 -11.31 0.75 0.51
C ARG A 164 -12.70 0.56 1.09
N GLU A 165 -12.92 0.92 2.36
CA GLU A 165 -14.24 0.96 2.99
C GLU A 165 -15.03 2.26 2.70
N GLY A 166 -14.52 3.10 1.79
CA GLY A 166 -15.18 4.33 1.35
C GLY A 166 -14.98 5.52 2.30
N ARG A 167 -14.04 5.43 3.25
CA ARG A 167 -13.71 6.53 4.18
C ARG A 167 -12.52 7.35 3.67
N THR A 168 -12.30 8.50 4.29
CA THR A 168 -11.16 9.38 4.01
C THR A 168 -10.18 9.30 5.19
N PRO A 169 -9.14 8.44 5.12
CA PRO A 169 -8.21 8.29 6.23
C PRO A 169 -7.40 9.56 6.46
N ASP A 170 -7.13 9.87 7.73
CA ASP A 170 -6.24 10.94 8.11
C ASP A 170 -4.77 10.48 7.98
N LEU A 171 -4.05 11.02 7.00
CA LEU A 171 -2.64 10.70 6.76
C LEU A 171 -1.67 11.56 7.60
N ARG A 172 -2.15 12.55 8.35
CA ARG A 172 -1.29 13.43 9.17
C ARG A 172 -0.45 12.67 10.20
N PRO A 173 -0.94 11.64 10.92
CA PRO A 173 -0.12 10.87 11.84
C PRO A 173 1.08 10.20 11.16
N MET A 174 0.88 9.62 9.97
CA MET A 174 1.97 9.03 9.19
C MET A 174 2.96 10.09 8.71
N LEU A 175 2.46 11.22 8.20
CA LEU A 175 3.31 12.34 7.80
C LEU A 175 4.15 12.86 8.97
N GLY A 176 3.62 12.89 10.19
CA GLY A 176 4.36 13.24 11.41
C GLY A 176 5.53 12.30 11.69
N LEU A 177 5.40 11.01 11.37
CA LEU A 177 6.46 10.00 11.51
C LEU A 177 7.53 10.07 10.41
N CYS A 178 7.26 10.79 9.33
CA CYS A 178 8.18 10.95 8.20
C CYS A 178 9.04 12.22 8.29
N ARG A 179 8.71 13.13 9.21
CA ARG A 179 9.27 14.48 9.27
C ARG A 179 10.46 14.57 10.20
N ARG A 180 11.46 15.36 9.82
CA ARG A 180 12.38 15.94 10.81
C ARG A 180 11.56 16.89 11.69
N ASN A 181 11.71 16.81 13.01
CA ASN A 181 11.27 17.91 13.87
C ASN A 181 12.04 19.15 13.41
N LEU A 182 11.33 20.12 12.83
CA LEU A 182 11.92 21.41 12.44
C LEU A 182 12.03 22.37 13.64
N ASP A 183 11.59 21.94 14.83
CA ASP A 183 11.68 22.70 16.08
C ASP A 183 12.91 22.25 16.87
N CYS A 184 14.09 22.75 16.49
CA CYS A 184 15.30 22.93 17.31
C CYS A 184 16.38 23.57 16.40
N ASP A 185 16.22 24.85 16.08
CA ASP A 185 17.31 25.78 15.80
C ASP A 185 17.18 26.97 16.75
#